data_AF-A0A1L3GJS8-F1
#
_entry.id   AF-A0A1L3GJS8-F1
#
_cell.length_a   1.000
_cell.length_b   1.000
_cell.length_c   1.000
_cell.angle_alpha   90.00
_cell.angle_beta   90.00
_cell.angle_gamma   90.00
#
_symmetry.space_group_name_H-M   'P 1'
#
loop_
_entity.id
_entity.type
_entity.pdbx_description
1 polymer ?
#
loop_
_entity_poly.entity_id
_entity_poly.type
_entity_poly.pdbx_seq_one_letter_code
_entity_poly.pdbx_strand_id
1 'polypeptide(L)'
;MAGCMNPYASKFACPDPDNGKCVSMEDAYTESMESRLDPARPQRRADSSEYQDALLGRIAGLLREPETPVVVPPKVMRVLMLPYEGEGNELFMLRYAYIFTEPPRWVLSDPLQKSQR
;
A
#
# COMPACT_ATOMS: atom_id res chain seq x y z
N MET A 1 -28.65 -19.00 -11.26
CA MET A 1 -27.87 -19.91 -12.12
C MET A 1 -26.58 -19.20 -12.55
N ALA A 2 -25.55 -19.20 -11.71
CA ALA A 2 -24.24 -18.67 -12.08
C ALA A 2 -23.21 -19.49 -11.32
N GLY A 3 -22.61 -20.45 -12.02
CA GLY A 3 -21.72 -21.44 -11.43
C GLY A 3 -21.22 -22.50 -12.41
N CYS A 4 -21.75 -22.56 -13.64
CA CYS A 4 -21.35 -23.57 -14.60
C CYS A 4 -20.02 -23.28 -15.34
N MET A 5 -19.38 -22.12 -15.16
CA MET A 5 -18.14 -21.77 -15.90
C MET A 5 -17.11 -21.00 -15.06
N ASN A 6 -16.84 -21.43 -13.82
CA ASN A 6 -15.62 -21.01 -13.13
C ASN A 6 -14.74 -22.24 -12.86
N PRO A 7 -13.50 -22.33 -13.41
CA PRO A 7 -12.61 -23.47 -13.24
C PRO A 7 -12.02 -23.60 -11.82
N TYR A 8 -12.29 -22.64 -10.92
CA TYR A 8 -11.92 -22.71 -9.52
C TYR A 8 -13.03 -23.32 -8.65
N ALA A 9 -12.63 -24.13 -7.67
CA ALA A 9 -13.54 -24.97 -6.89
C ALA A 9 -14.67 -24.19 -6.17
N SER A 10 -15.85 -24.82 -6.08
CA SER A 10 -17.09 -24.30 -5.46
C SER A 10 -17.01 -23.95 -3.96
N LYS A 11 -15.84 -24.07 -3.34
CA LYS A 11 -15.58 -23.74 -1.93
C LYS A 11 -15.56 -22.23 -1.66
N PHE A 12 -15.53 -21.42 -2.72
CA PHE A 12 -15.70 -19.97 -2.66
C PHE A 12 -17.17 -19.53 -2.85
N ALA A 13 -18.06 -20.44 -3.25
CA ALA A 13 -19.50 -20.19 -3.27
C ALA A 13 -20.04 -20.53 -1.88
N CYS A 14 -20.59 -19.53 -1.18
CA CYS A 14 -20.79 -19.53 0.28
C CYS A 14 -21.16 -20.89 0.87
N PRO A 15 -20.20 -21.55 1.52
CA PRO A 15 -20.46 -22.68 2.37
C PRO A 15 -20.85 -22.15 3.76
N ASP A 16 -22.09 -22.44 4.15
CA ASP A 16 -22.76 -22.18 5.44
C ASP A 16 -23.40 -20.78 5.68
N PRO A 17 -24.75 -20.70 5.77
CA PRO A 17 -25.50 -19.46 6.02
C PRO A 17 -25.68 -19.09 7.50
N ASP A 18 -25.15 -19.89 8.44
CA ASP A 18 -25.59 -19.84 9.83
C ASP A 18 -25.16 -18.58 10.61
N ASN A 19 -24.32 -17.71 10.05
CA ASN A 19 -24.03 -16.39 10.64
C ASN A 19 -23.74 -15.27 9.60
N GLY A 20 -24.33 -15.35 8.40
CA GLY A 20 -24.14 -14.29 7.41
C GLY A 20 -24.97 -14.47 6.13
N LYS A 21 -25.32 -13.37 5.49
CA LYS A 21 -25.91 -13.41 4.15
C LYS A 21 -24.83 -13.70 3.12
N CYS A 22 -25.06 -14.69 2.27
CA CYS A 22 -24.26 -14.87 1.06
C CYS A 22 -24.71 -13.88 0.00
N VAL A 23 -23.94 -12.82 -0.22
CA VAL A 23 -24.24 -11.78 -1.20
C VAL A 23 -22.98 -11.46 -2.01
N SER A 24 -23.16 -10.85 -3.19
CA SER A 24 -22.03 -10.35 -3.98
C SER A 24 -21.33 -9.19 -3.28
N MET A 25 -20.10 -8.86 -3.69
CA MET A 25 -19.37 -7.74 -3.11
C MET A 25 -20.12 -6.41 -3.32
N GLU A 26 -20.71 -6.23 -4.48
CA GLU A 26 -21.51 -5.05 -4.85
C GLU A 26 -22.77 -4.92 -3.99
N ASP A 27 -23.48 -6.02 -3.75
CA ASP A 27 -24.66 -6.04 -2.87
C ASP A 27 -24.26 -5.75 -1.42
N ALA A 28 -23.18 -6.37 -0.94
CA ALA A 28 -22.63 -6.11 0.40
C ALA A 28 -22.23 -4.64 0.58
N TYR A 29 -21.61 -4.03 -0.45
CA TYR A 29 -21.23 -2.63 -0.44
C TYR A 29 -22.47 -1.72 -0.35
N THR A 30 -23.48 -1.98 -1.17
CA THR A 30 -24.72 -1.18 -1.20
C THR A 30 -25.47 -1.30 0.13
N GLU A 31 -25.65 -2.52 0.66
CA GLU A 31 -26.25 -2.75 1.98
C GLU A 31 -25.46 -2.05 3.10
N SER A 32 -24.13 -1.96 3.01
CA SER A 32 -23.29 -1.27 4.00
C SER A 32 -23.45 0.26 4.00
N MET A 33 -23.77 0.83 2.83
CA MET A 33 -24.06 2.26 2.70
C MET A 33 -25.45 2.59 3.23
N GLU A 34 -26.43 1.74 2.93
CA GLU A 34 -27.83 1.91 3.36
C GLU A 34 -28.03 1.63 4.84
N SER A 35 -27.31 0.66 5.42
CA SER A 35 -27.39 0.35 6.86
C SER A 35 -26.84 1.43 7.79
N ARG A 36 -26.28 2.52 7.26
CA ARG A 36 -26.05 3.77 8.01
C ARG A 36 -27.35 4.53 8.31
N LEU A 37 -28.44 4.21 7.62
CA LEU A 37 -29.73 4.92 7.68
C LEU A 37 -30.77 4.20 8.56
N ASP A 38 -30.51 2.97 9.00
CA ASP A 38 -31.45 2.18 9.82
C ASP A 38 -31.48 2.66 11.28
N PRO A 39 -32.59 3.24 11.77
CA PRO A 39 -32.69 3.75 13.15
C PRO A 39 -32.89 2.64 14.20
N ALA A 40 -33.20 1.41 13.78
CA ALA A 40 -33.51 0.28 14.65
C ALA A 40 -32.31 -0.62 14.99
N ARG A 41 -31.18 -0.47 14.28
CA ARG A 41 -29.95 -1.19 14.61
C ARG A 41 -29.30 -0.49 15.81
N PRO A 42 -28.86 -1.19 16.87
CA PRO A 42 -28.10 -0.56 17.92
C PRO A 42 -26.80 -0.08 17.30
N GLN A 43 -26.77 1.19 16.89
CA GLN A 43 -25.55 1.93 16.69
C GLN A 43 -24.81 1.74 18.01
N ARG A 44 -23.69 1.00 17.99
CA ARG A 44 -22.79 0.98 19.15
C ARG A 44 -22.54 2.43 19.44
N ARG A 45 -23.16 2.93 20.52
CA ARG A 45 -23.11 4.33 20.89
C ARG A 45 -21.64 4.67 20.94
N ALA A 46 -21.26 5.60 20.08
CA ALA A 46 -19.95 6.22 20.11
C ALA A 46 -19.90 7.12 21.35
N ASP A 47 -20.02 6.54 22.54
CA ASP A 47 -19.64 7.18 23.79
C ASP A 47 -18.09 7.25 23.90
N SER A 48 -17.41 6.58 22.96
CA SER A 48 -16.00 6.77 22.65
C SER A 48 -15.76 7.89 21.62
N SER A 49 -16.79 8.56 21.08
CA SER A 49 -16.63 9.51 19.96
C SER A 49 -15.78 10.70 20.37
N GLU A 50 -16.15 11.44 21.40
CA GLU A 50 -15.46 12.70 21.73
C GLU A 50 -13.99 12.50 22.13
N TYR A 51 -13.69 11.43 22.90
CA TYR A 51 -12.32 11.09 23.24
C TYR A 51 -11.53 10.64 22.00
N GLN A 52 -12.12 9.82 21.13
CA GLN A 52 -11.46 9.39 19.91
C GLN A 52 -11.27 10.55 18.93
N ASP A 53 -12.24 11.46 18.83
CA ASP A 53 -12.19 12.66 17.98
C ASP A 53 -11.11 13.63 18.50
N ALA A 54 -11.00 13.82 19.81
CA ALA A 54 -9.93 14.62 20.43
C ALA A 54 -8.55 13.97 20.25
N LEU A 55 -8.45 12.65 20.41
CA LEU A 55 -7.22 11.88 20.18
C LEU A 55 -6.79 11.93 18.72
N LEU A 56 -7.72 11.68 17.80
CA LEU A 56 -7.52 11.73 16.36
C LEU A 56 -7.16 13.15 15.91
N GLY A 57 -7.80 14.18 16.48
CA GLY A 57 -7.45 15.57 16.24
C GLY A 57 -6.01 15.89 16.67
N ARG A 58 -5.56 15.33 17.79
CA ARG A 58 -4.17 15.49 18.26
C ARG A 58 -3.18 14.78 17.35
N ILE A 59 -3.48 13.55 16.93
CA ILE A 59 -2.65 12.79 15.98
C ILE A 59 -2.60 13.48 14.62
N ALA A 60 -3.74 13.98 14.12
CA ALA A 60 -3.83 14.74 12.89
C ALA A 60 -3.04 16.05 12.96
N GLY A 61 -2.99 16.71 14.12
CA GLY A 61 -2.14 17.87 14.38
C GLY A 61 -0.64 17.56 14.24
N LEU A 62 -0.20 16.41 14.75
CA LEU A 62 1.18 15.93 14.62
C LEU A 62 1.55 15.55 13.18
N LEU A 63 0.60 14.98 12.42
CA LEU A 63 0.78 14.70 10.98
C LEU A 63 0.83 15.97 10.13
N ARG A 64 0.26 17.07 10.61
CA ARG A 64 0.29 18.40 9.99
C ARG A 64 1.61 19.13 10.25
N GLU A 65 2.41 18.63 11.19
CA GLU A 65 3.71 19.20 11.54
C GLU A 65 4.67 19.01 10.35
N PRO A 66 5.24 20.09 9.80
CA PRO A 66 5.57 20.18 8.37
C PRO A 66 6.84 19.46 7.93
N GLU A 67 7.48 18.65 8.77
CA GLU A 67 8.78 18.05 8.45
C GLU A 67 8.74 16.53 8.54
N THR A 68 7.90 15.91 7.69
CA THR A 68 8.02 14.47 7.45
C THR A 68 9.28 14.22 6.63
N PRO A 69 10.29 13.51 7.17
CA PRO A 69 11.52 13.28 6.44
C PRO A 69 11.25 12.38 5.24
N VAL A 70 11.65 12.83 4.05
CA VAL A 70 11.55 12.06 2.81
C VAL A 70 12.93 11.52 2.45
N VAL A 71 12.99 10.27 1.97
CA VAL A 71 14.23 9.69 1.43
C VAL A 71 14.41 10.18 0.00
N VAL A 72 15.47 10.94 -0.26
CA VAL A 72 15.82 11.31 -1.65
C VAL A 72 16.41 10.09 -2.35
N PRO A 73 15.96 9.75 -3.57
CA PRO A 73 16.54 8.64 -4.32
C PRO A 73 18.03 8.88 -4.56
N PRO A 74 18.88 7.84 -4.40
CA PRO A 74 20.31 7.96 -4.62
C PRO A 74 20.61 8.19 -6.10
N LYS A 75 21.72 8.88 -6.38
CA LYS A 75 22.29 8.86 -7.73
C LYS A 75 23.10 7.58 -7.90
N VAL A 76 22.80 6.85 -8.97
CA VAL A 76 23.47 5.60 -9.32
C VAL A 76 24.31 5.80 -10.56
N MET A 77 25.52 5.24 -10.55
CA MET A 77 26.33 5.03 -11.73
C MET A 77 26.23 3.57 -12.15
N ARG A 78 26.04 3.37 -13.46
CA ARG A 78 25.97 2.05 -14.06
C ARG A 78 27.24 1.78 -14.85
N VAL A 79 28.01 0.81 -14.40
CA VAL A 79 29.22 0.34 -15.10
C VAL A 79 28.85 -0.86 -15.96
N LEU A 80 29.08 -0.75 -17.27
CA LEU A 80 28.93 -1.86 -18.22
C LEU A 80 30.21 -2.70 -18.20
N MET A 81 30.09 -3.94 -17.74
CA MET A 81 31.13 -4.95 -17.89
C MET A 81 30.85 -5.73 -19.17
N LEU A 82 31.73 -5.57 -20.15
CA LEU A 82 31.68 -6.34 -21.41
C LEU A 82 32.09 -7.80 -21.14
N PRO A 83 31.74 -8.75 -22.02
CA PRO A 83 32.14 -10.14 -21.84
C PRO A 83 33.67 -10.30 -21.81
N TYR A 84 34.18 -11.07 -20.86
CA TYR A 84 35.62 -11.33 -20.71
C TYR A 84 35.87 -12.73 -20.15
N GLU A 85 37.10 -13.20 -20.29
CA GLU A 85 37.56 -14.48 -19.75
C GLU A 85 38.26 -14.24 -18.39
N GLY A 86 37.86 -15.00 -17.37
CA GLY A 86 38.49 -14.98 -16.05
C GLY A 86 39.75 -15.85 -15.96
N GLU A 87 40.40 -15.85 -14.80
CA GLU A 87 41.68 -16.56 -14.59
C GLU A 87 41.57 -18.09 -14.76
N GLY A 88 40.38 -18.67 -14.60
CA GLY A 88 40.10 -20.10 -14.78
C GLY A 88 39.49 -20.49 -16.12
N ASN A 89 39.65 -19.67 -17.17
CA ASN A 89 38.92 -19.80 -18.45
C ASN A 89 37.38 -19.73 -18.28
N GLU A 90 36.93 -18.97 -17.29
CA GLU A 90 35.51 -18.74 -17.05
C GLU A 90 35.01 -17.63 -17.96
N LEU A 91 33.96 -17.89 -18.74
CA LEU A 91 33.32 -16.86 -19.55
C LEU A 91 32.40 -16.01 -18.67
N PHE A 92 32.82 -14.77 -18.41
CA PHE A 92 31.95 -13.76 -17.82
C PHE A 92 31.14 -13.10 -18.92
N MET A 93 29.81 -13.23 -18.83
CA MET A 93 28.87 -12.60 -19.75
C MET A 93 28.67 -11.11 -19.42
N LEU A 94 28.09 -10.38 -20.37
CA LEU A 94 27.79 -8.96 -20.24
C LEU A 94 26.90 -8.70 -19.01
N ARG A 95 27.34 -7.80 -18.12
CA ARG A 95 26.59 -7.44 -16.91
C ARG A 95 26.75 -5.97 -16.55
N TYR A 96 25.79 -5.45 -15.80
CA TYR A 96 25.86 -4.13 -15.22
C TYR A 96 26.15 -4.21 -13.72
N ALA A 97 27.11 -3.41 -13.26
CA ALA A 97 27.28 -3.13 -11.83
C ALA A 97 26.70 -1.75 -11.51
N TYR A 98 25.89 -1.67 -10.46
CA TYR A 98 25.28 -0.43 -9.97
C TYR A 98 25.99 0.02 -8.72
N ILE A 99 26.46 1.26 -8.71
CA ILE A 99 27.17 1.86 -7.56
C ILE A 99 26.48 3.17 -7.22
N PHE A 100 26.26 3.42 -5.92
CA PHE A 100 25.79 4.72 -5.46
C PHE A 100 26.91 5.75 -5.57
N THR A 101 26.72 6.77 -6.40
CA THR A 101 27.61 7.94 -6.44
C THR A 101 27.25 8.94 -5.35
N GLU A 102 25.96 9.04 -5.04
CA GLU A 102 25.44 9.81 -3.91
C GLU A 102 24.57 8.88 -3.06
N PRO A 103 24.89 8.68 -1.77
CA PRO A 103 24.09 7.83 -0.90
C PRO A 103 22.71 8.44 -0.65
N PRO A 104 21.70 7.61 -0.35
CA PRO A 104 20.38 8.12 0.01
C PRO A 104 20.50 8.94 1.31
N ARG A 105 19.86 10.11 1.32
CA ARG A 105 19.81 10.99 2.50
C ARG A 105 18.38 11.38 2.81
N TRP A 106 18.08 11.48 4.10
CA TRP A 106 16.83 12.03 4.58
C TRP A 106 16.84 13.55 4.38
N VAL A 107 15.74 14.08 3.86
CA VAL A 107 15.51 15.51 3.76
C VAL A 107 14.19 15.87 4.41
N LEU A 108 14.19 16.95 5.18
CA LEU A 108 13.00 17.51 5.81
C LEU A 108 12.29 18.50 4.87
N SER A 109 12.86 18.78 3.70
CA SER A 109 12.39 19.77 2.72
C SER A 109 12.01 19.11 1.38
N ASP A 110 11.10 19.76 0.65
CA ASP A 110 10.61 19.32 -0.66
C ASP A 110 11.78 19.08 -1.63
N PRO A 111 11.99 17.82 -2.09
CA PRO A 111 13.10 17.48 -2.96
C PRO A 111 13.03 18.14 -4.34
N LEU A 112 11.85 18.62 -4.78
CA LEU A 112 11.65 19.21 -6.12
C LEU A 112 12.17 20.65 -6.24
N GLN A 113 12.28 21.40 -5.14
CA GLN A 113 12.79 22.78 -5.18
C GLN A 113 14.29 22.88 -5.53
N LYS A 114 15.08 21.82 -5.32
CA LYS A 114 16.54 21.85 -5.54
C LYS A 114 16.98 21.71 -7.00
N SER A 115 16.06 21.40 -7.92
CA SER A 115 16.36 21.13 -9.35
C SER A 115 16.49 22.40 -10.22
N GLN A 116 16.14 23.59 -9.70
CA GLN A 116 16.07 24.85 -10.48
C GLN A 116 17.23 25.84 -10.26
N ARG A 117 18.37 25.42 -9.71
CA ARG A 117 19.57 26.27 -9.62
C ARG A 117 20.79 25.62 -10.24
#